data_AF-A0A6I3EHU8-F1
#
_entry.id   AF-A0A6I3EHU8-F1
#
_cell.length_a   1.000
_cell.length_b   1.000
_cell.length_c   1.000
_cell.angle_alpha   90.00
_cell.angle_beta   90.00
_cell.angle_gamma   90.00
#
_symmetry.space_group_name_H-M   'P 1'
#
loop_
_entity.id
_entity.type
_entity.pdbx_description
1 polymer ?
#
loop_
_entity_poly.entity_id
_entity_poly.type
_entity_poly.pdbx_seq_one_letter_code
_entity_poly.pdbx_strand_id
1 'polypeptide(L)'
;MTRLAAVMIAGAMFIAATVTAMAPRVWGILNSHSQVPPVLTGFSGLAERSYVFDETGAQIGVYQLENSQILNIDKIPVDVVATILALEDNEFNRHKGVNLRSFTRAILSNTQSGA
;
A
#
# COMPACT_ATOMS: atom_id res chain seq x y z
N MET A 1 24.56 43.99 22.38
CA MET A 1 24.81 42.52 22.31
C MET A 1 23.70 41.70 22.98
N THR A 2 23.22 42.05 24.17
CA THR A 2 22.17 41.31 24.91
C THR A 2 20.85 41.10 24.15
N ARG A 3 20.38 42.11 23.39
CA ARG A 3 19.15 41.99 22.59
C ARG A 3 19.26 40.96 21.46
N LEU A 4 20.42 40.88 20.79
CA LEU A 4 20.65 39.92 19.71
C LEU A 4 20.74 38.48 20.26
N ALA A 5 21.39 38.30 21.41
CA ALA A 5 21.43 37.01 22.09
C ALA A 5 20.03 36.55 22.53
N ALA A 6 19.20 37.45 23.06
CA ALA A 6 17.84 37.12 23.47
C ALA A 6 16.95 36.68 22.28
N VAL A 7 17.06 37.36 21.14
CA VAL A 7 16.33 36.99 19.91
C VAL A 7 16.78 35.63 19.38
N MET A 8 18.09 35.36 19.39
CA MET A 8 18.62 34.05 18.97
C MET A 8 18.11 32.91 19.86
N ILE A 9 18.08 33.11 21.18
CA ILE A 9 17.58 32.11 22.13
C ILE A 9 16.08 31.89 21.94
N ALA A 10 15.30 32.96 21.78
CA ALA A 10 13.86 32.86 21.54
C ALA A 10 13.56 32.12 20.22
N GLY A 11 14.32 32.41 19.15
CA GLY A 11 14.21 31.69 17.88
C GLY A 11 14.56 30.21 18.00
N ALA A 12 15.63 29.87 18.71
CA ALA A 12 16.03 28.49 18.94
C ALA A 12 14.95 27.71 19.74
N MET A 13 14.37 28.33 20.77
CA MET A 13 13.28 27.72 21.54
C MET A 13 12.01 27.54 20.71
N PHE A 14 11.69 28.51 19.86
CA PHE A 14 10.53 28.41 18.96
C PHE A 14 10.68 27.24 17.98
N ILE A 15 11.85 27.09 17.35
CA ILE A 15 12.14 25.97 16.45
C ILE A 15 12.04 24.63 17.22
N ALA A 16 12.68 24.54 18.38
CA ALA A 16 12.67 23.31 19.18
C ALA A 16 11.24 22.90 19.62
N ALA A 17 10.42 23.86 20.05
CA ALA A 17 9.03 23.63 20.41
C ALA A 17 8.22 23.13 19.21
N THR A 18 8.43 23.71 18.03
CA THR A 18 7.72 23.35 16.81
C THR A 18 8.07 21.92 16.37
N VAL A 19 9.36 21.56 16.37
CA VAL A 19 9.82 20.19 16.03
C VAL A 19 9.24 19.17 17.01
N THR A 20 9.28 19.46 18.31
CA THR A 20 8.75 18.57 19.35
C THR A 20 7.24 18.36 19.19
N ALA A 21 6.49 19.41 18.86
CA ALA A 21 5.06 19.33 18.62
C ALA A 21 4.68 18.57 17.34
N MET A 22 5.57 18.54 16.33
CA MET A 22 5.38 17.80 15.08
C MET A 22 5.78 16.32 15.18
N ALA A 23 6.76 15.99 16.02
CA ALA A 23 7.30 14.65 16.17
C ALA A 23 6.25 13.52 16.31
N PRO A 24 5.24 13.60 17.20
CA PRO A 24 4.25 12.53 17.33
C PRO A 24 3.34 12.39 16.10
N ARG A 25 3.08 13.48 15.37
CA ARG A 25 2.27 13.44 14.14
C ARG A 25 3.02 12.77 13.00
N VAL A 26 4.30 13.11 12.84
CA VAL A 26 5.18 12.47 11.85
C VAL A 26 5.34 10.99 12.19
N TRP A 27 5.55 10.66 13.47
CA TRP A 27 5.61 9.27 13.93
C TRP A 27 4.32 8.52 13.64
N GLY A 28 3.16 9.15 13.86
CA GLY A 28 1.85 8.60 13.52
C GLY A 28 1.69 8.33 12.03
N ILE A 29 2.15 9.23 11.15
CA ILE A 29 2.10 9.04 9.69
C ILE A 29 3.02 7.90 9.24
N LEU A 30 4.23 7.82 9.81
CA LEU A 30 5.18 6.75 9.48
C LEU A 30 4.72 5.38 9.98
N ASN A 31 3.91 5.34 11.04
CA ASN A 31 3.40 4.12 11.66
C ASN A 31 1.88 3.94 11.51
N SER A 32 1.21 4.69 10.63
CA SER A 32 -0.25 4.61 10.42
C SER A 32 -0.69 3.34 9.71
N HIS A 33 0.28 2.51 9.32
CA HIS A 33 0.03 1.31 8.56
C HIS A 33 -0.37 0.15 9.48
N SER A 34 -1.62 -0.29 9.35
CA SER A 34 -2.11 -1.53 9.92
C SER A 34 -2.61 -2.42 8.78
N GLN A 35 -1.99 -3.58 8.61
CA GLN A 35 -2.51 -4.65 7.73
C GLN A 35 -3.31 -5.59 8.62
N VAL A 36 -4.60 -5.31 8.79
CA VAL A 36 -5.52 -6.35 9.23
C VAL A 36 -6.05 -6.96 7.95
N PRO A 37 -5.65 -8.20 7.58
CA PRO A 37 -6.26 -8.88 6.46
C PRO A 37 -7.76 -8.95 6.74
N PRO A 38 -8.63 -8.48 5.83
CA PRO A 38 -10.05 -8.70 6.01
C PRO A 38 -10.27 -10.21 6.11
N VAL A 39 -11.01 -10.65 7.13
CA VAL A 39 -11.44 -12.05 7.19
C VAL A 39 -12.36 -12.22 5.99
N LEU A 40 -11.88 -12.95 4.98
CA LEU A 40 -12.66 -13.28 3.79
C LEU A 40 -13.71 -14.31 4.19
N THR A 41 -14.80 -13.86 4.85
CA THR A 41 -15.92 -14.71 5.24
C THR A 41 -16.72 -15.09 4.00
N GLY A 42 -16.23 -16.09 3.27
CA GLY A 42 -16.79 -16.52 1.99
C GLY A 42 -16.60 -15.46 0.91
N PHE A 43 -16.03 -15.83 -0.23
CA PHE A 43 -16.13 -15.03 -1.44
C PHE A 43 -17.60 -15.01 -1.92
N SER A 44 -18.47 -14.35 -1.16
CA SER A 44 -19.87 -14.15 -1.53
C SER A 44 -19.90 -13.03 -2.56
N GLY A 45 -19.78 -13.40 -3.85
CA GLY A 45 -19.98 -12.47 -4.96
C GLY A 45 -18.94 -12.49 -6.08
N LEU A 46 -17.90 -13.35 -6.04
CA LEU A 46 -17.14 -13.58 -7.26
C LEU A 46 -17.94 -14.49 -8.19
N ALA A 47 -17.99 -14.12 -9.47
CA ALA A 47 -18.59 -14.94 -10.51
C ALA A 47 -17.81 -16.25 -10.63
N GLU A 48 -18.32 -17.31 -10.01
CA GLU A 48 -17.79 -18.66 -10.13
C GLU A 48 -18.53 -19.38 -11.26
N ARG A 49 -17.77 -20.08 -12.11
CA ARG A 49 -18.34 -20.83 -13.23
C ARG A 49 -18.84 -22.19 -12.76
N SER A 50 -20.00 -22.60 -13.25
CA SER A 50 -20.50 -23.96 -13.08
C SER A 50 -20.01 -24.84 -14.22
N TYR A 51 -19.56 -26.06 -13.90
CA TYR A 51 -19.11 -27.04 -14.87
C TYR A 51 -20.21 -28.07 -15.13
N VAL A 52 -20.38 -28.44 -16.40
CA VAL A 52 -21.28 -29.53 -16.81
C VAL A 52 -20.42 -30.73 -17.19
N PHE A 53 -20.72 -31.89 -16.61
CA PHE A 53 -20.02 -33.14 -16.86
C PHE A 53 -20.97 -34.18 -17.48
N ASP A 54 -20.44 -35.06 -18.33
CA ASP A 54 -21.17 -36.23 -18.82
C ASP A 54 -21.10 -37.42 -17.85
N GLU A 55 -21.72 -38.54 -18.23
CA GLU A 55 -21.75 -39.78 -17.43
C GLU A 55 -20.36 -40.41 -17.22
N THR A 56 -19.39 -40.08 -18.06
CA THR A 56 -18.00 -40.55 -17.95
C THR A 56 -17.12 -39.63 -17.09
N GLY A 57 -17.66 -38.48 -16.67
CA GLY A 57 -16.95 -37.44 -15.94
C GLY A 57 -16.18 -36.47 -16.84
N ALA A 58 -16.38 -36.50 -18.16
CA ALA A 58 -15.77 -35.54 -19.07
C ALA A 58 -16.56 -34.22 -19.03
N GLN A 59 -15.84 -33.10 -19.00
CA GLN A 59 -16.46 -31.77 -19.01
C GLN A 59 -17.01 -31.46 -20.41
N ILE A 60 -18.31 -31.20 -20.51
CA ILE A 60 -19.03 -30.93 -21.76
C ILE A 60 -19.52 -29.49 -21.89
N GLY A 61 -19.40 -28.69 -20.82
CA GLY A 61 -19.86 -27.31 -20.86
C GLY A 61 -19.49 -26.50 -19.63
N VAL A 62 -19.74 -25.19 -19.73
CA VAL A 62 -19.51 -24.21 -18.67
C VAL A 62 -20.65 -23.19 -18.69
N TYR A 63 -21.22 -22.89 -17.53
CA TYR A 63 -22.11 -21.75 -17.33
C TYR A 63 -21.40 -20.67 -16.51
N GLN A 64 -21.26 -19.48 -17.08
CA GLN A 64 -20.57 -18.37 -16.43
C GLN A 64 -21.14 -17.03 -16.91
N LEU A 65 -21.23 -16.05 -16.01
CA LEU A 65 -21.52 -14.66 -16.36
C LEU A 65 -20.25 -13.95 -16.85
N GLU A 66 -19.13 -14.20 -16.17
CA GLU A 66 -17.82 -13.66 -16.48
C GLU A 66 -16.81 -14.80 -16.61
N ASN A 67 -15.78 -14.60 -17.43
CA ASN A 67 -14.69 -15.57 -17.57
C ASN A 67 -13.68 -15.46 -16.41
N SER A 68 -14.17 -15.51 -15.17
CA SER A 68 -13.35 -15.49 -13.96
C SER A 68 -13.25 -16.89 -13.35
N GLN A 69 -12.21 -17.09 -12.54
CA GLN A 69 -12.01 -18.31 -11.77
C GLN A 69 -11.26 -17.96 -10.48
N ILE A 70 -11.74 -18.49 -9.35
CA ILE A 70 -11.08 -18.33 -8.07
C ILE A 70 -9.95 -19.35 -8.01
N LEU A 71 -8.73 -18.88 -7.76
CA LEU A 71 -7.55 -19.72 -7.63
C LEU A 71 -6.76 -19.28 -6.42
N ASN A 72 -6.27 -20.24 -5.65
CA ASN A 72 -5.36 -19.94 -4.54
C ASN A 72 -3.99 -19.50 -5.07
N ILE A 73 -3.35 -18.58 -4.35
CA ILE A 73 -2.05 -18.00 -4.74
C ILE A 73 -0.94 -19.05 -4.91
N ASP A 74 -1.01 -20.17 -4.19
CA ASP A 74 -0.07 -21.29 -4.26
C ASP A 74 -0.15 -22.07 -5.59
N LYS A 75 -1.24 -21.91 -6.34
CA LYS A 75 -1.42 -22.53 -7.66
C LYS A 75 -0.93 -21.64 -8.81
N ILE A 76 -0.55 -20.39 -8.52
CA ILE A 76 -0.06 -19.46 -9.54
C ILE A 76 1.46 -19.66 -9.70
N PRO A 77 1.97 -19.84 -10.94
CA PRO A 77 3.40 -19.95 -11.16
C PRO A 77 4.16 -18.74 -10.62
N VAL A 78 5.30 -19.00 -9.97
CA VAL A 78 6.13 -17.95 -9.35
C VAL A 78 6.55 -16.86 -10.34
N ASP A 79 6.79 -17.24 -11.59
CA ASP A 79 7.18 -16.30 -12.66
C ASP A 79 6.04 -15.33 -13.02
N VAL A 80 4.78 -15.78 -12.97
CA VAL A 80 3.61 -14.92 -13.21
C VAL A 80 3.47 -13.89 -12.09
N VAL A 81 3.59 -14.34 -10.83
CA VAL A 81 3.55 -13.43 -9.67
C VAL A 81 4.69 -12.42 -9.76
N ALA A 82 5.91 -12.89 -10.05
CA ALA A 82 7.09 -12.02 -10.18
C ALA A 82 6.94 -11.00 -11.32
N THR A 83 6.34 -11.40 -12.44
CA THR A 83 6.08 -10.51 -13.58
C THR A 83 5.09 -9.41 -13.22
N ILE A 84 3.98 -9.76 -12.57
CA ILE A 84 2.98 -8.77 -12.14
C ILE A 84 3.57 -7.83 -11.09
N LEU A 85 4.30 -8.36 -10.10
CA LEU A 85 4.99 -7.51 -9.12
C LEU A 85 6.00 -6.59 -9.83
N ALA A 86 6.80 -7.08 -10.76
CA ALA A 86 7.75 -6.23 -11.49
C ALA A 86 7.06 -5.11 -12.30
N LEU A 87 5.86 -5.36 -12.83
CA LEU A 87 5.09 -4.41 -13.62
C LEU A 87 4.34 -3.38 -12.76
N GLU A 88 3.66 -3.82 -11.72
CA GLU A 88 2.74 -3.02 -10.90
C GLU A 88 3.44 -2.41 -9.67
N ASP A 89 4.22 -3.21 -8.95
CA ASP A 89 4.88 -2.81 -7.70
C ASP A 89 6.14 -3.65 -7.43
N ASN A 90 7.25 -3.23 -8.02
CA ASN A 90 8.53 -3.95 -7.90
C ASN A 90 9.13 -3.89 -6.49
N GLU A 91 8.57 -3.06 -5.61
CA GLU A 91 8.99 -2.84 -4.23
C GLU A 91 7.94 -3.36 -3.23
N PHE A 92 6.94 -4.11 -3.70
CA PHE A 92 5.81 -4.62 -2.91
C PHE A 92 6.25 -5.28 -1.59
N ASN A 93 7.27 -6.15 -1.66
CA ASN A 93 7.81 -6.86 -0.49
C ASN A 93 8.70 -5.99 0.41
N ARG A 94 9.17 -4.84 -0.09
CA ARG A 94 10.11 -3.94 0.59
C ARG A 94 9.39 -2.87 1.41
N HIS A 95 8.09 -2.69 1.22
CA HIS A 95 7.29 -1.77 2.03
C HIS A 95 6.03 -2.42 2.59
N LYS A 96 5.69 -2.05 3.81
CA LYS A 96 4.40 -2.38 4.42
C LYS A 96 3.39 -1.30 3.98
N GLY A 97 3.01 -1.29 2.70
CA GLY A 97 1.99 -0.41 2.13
C GLY A 97 2.30 1.10 2.00
N VAL A 98 3.40 1.62 2.54
CA VAL A 98 3.84 3.02 2.31
C VAL A 98 5.33 3.08 1.98
N ASN A 99 5.66 3.65 0.83
CA ASN A 99 7.05 3.87 0.42
C ASN A 99 7.54 5.25 0.93
N LEU A 100 8.41 5.23 1.95
CA LEU A 100 8.99 6.44 2.58
C LEU A 100 9.77 7.31 1.60
N ARG A 101 10.38 6.71 0.57
CA ARG A 101 11.17 7.43 -0.44
C ARG A 101 10.27 8.19 -1.42
N SER A 102 9.14 7.60 -1.81
CA SER A 102 8.14 8.31 -2.61
C SER A 102 7.40 9.37 -1.80
N PHE A 103 7.16 9.16 -0.51
CA PHE A 103 6.58 10.18 0.38
C PHE A 103 7.47 11.42 0.51
N THR A 104 8.77 11.23 0.80
CA THR A 104 9.74 12.33 0.88
C THR A 104 9.90 13.05 -0.46
N ARG A 105 9.92 12.31 -1.58
CA ARG A 105 9.91 12.90 -2.92
C ARG A 105 8.67 13.73 -3.18
N ALA A 106 7.48 13.25 -2.81
CA ALA A 106 6.21 13.96 -3.02
C ALA A 106 6.15 15.30 -2.24
N ILE A 107 6.70 15.33 -1.02
CA ILE A 107 6.82 16.57 -0.25
C ILE A 107 7.75 17.55 -0.98
N LEU A 108 8.93 17.10 -1.41
CA LEU A 108 9.90 17.94 -2.10
C LEU A 108 9.40 18.45 -3.46
N SER A 109 8.70 17.61 -4.23
CA SER A 109 8.12 18.01 -5.52
C SER A 109 7.00 19.02 -5.33
N ASN A 110 6.14 18.87 -4.31
CA ASN A 110 5.09 19.85 -4.02
C ASN A 110 5.67 21.21 -3.62
N THR A 111 6.85 21.26 -3.00
CA THR A 111 7.53 22.52 -2.70
C THR A 111 8.24 23.15 -3.89
N GLN A 112 8.64 22.37 -4.90
CA GLN A 112 9.22 22.90 -6.15
C GLN A 112 8.18 23.35 -7.17
N SER A 113 6.99 22.75 -7.17
CA SER A 113 5.87 23.13 -8.06
C SER A 113 5.04 24.31 -7.52
N GLY A 114 5.43 24.90 -6.38
CA GLY A 114 4.70 25.95 -5.67
C GLY A 114 5.49 27.25 -5.51
N ALA A 115 6.27 27.65 -6.51
CA ALA A 115 6.87 28.98 -6.66
C ALA A 115 6.64 29.51 -8.08
#